data_AF-A0A833G3D2-F1
#
_entry.id   AF-A0A833G3D2-F1
#
_cell.length_a   1.000
_cell.length_b   1.000
_cell.length_c   1.000
_cell.angle_alpha   90.00
_cell.angle_beta   90.00
_cell.angle_gamma   90.00
#
_symmetry.space_group_name_H-M   'P 1'
#
loop_
_entity.id
_entity.type
_entity.pdbx_description
1 polymer ?
#
loop_
_entity_poly.entity_id
_entity_poly.type
_entity_poly.pdbx_seq_one_letter_code
_entity_poly.pdbx_strand_id
1 'polypeptide(L)'
;MQQFLTRFAPAAAAVAFSVVAFAGAANAQQEVKLGYALATTSHYGVAAQKWQEIVEAETDGRFVFRHFPSSGLGGEREVIEGVQLGTVEATIVSSGTLSNFVPETGVFDIPFLFRDLKHARTVLDGPIGQDILTKFDSVGLVALAWGEQGFRHITNNRNAIASPADVAGLKLRTMENPIHITAFQPDKSRSEYCDELPSTGRTIMVFDLETPAFRDIPL
;
A
#
# COMPACT_ATOMS: atom_id res chain seq x y z
N MET A 1 -72.24 -60.82 -13.63
CA MET A 1 -71.47 -61.01 -12.38
C MET A 1 -70.22 -61.79 -12.70
N GLN A 2 -69.01 -61.50 -12.24
CA GLN A 2 -68.34 -60.28 -11.79
C GLN A 2 -66.87 -60.73 -11.72
N GLN A 3 -65.96 -59.91 -12.28
CA GLN A 3 -64.54 -59.79 -11.91
C GLN A 3 -63.60 -60.97 -12.24
N PHE A 4 -62.47 -60.69 -12.89
CA PHE A 4 -61.10 -60.84 -12.35
C PHE A 4 -60.09 -60.65 -13.50
N LEU A 5 -59.60 -59.43 -13.67
CA LEU A 5 -58.22 -59.00 -13.39
C LEU A 5 -57.19 -59.35 -14.48
N THR A 6 -57.05 -58.40 -15.39
CA THR A 6 -55.84 -58.08 -16.14
C THR A 6 -54.68 -57.74 -15.20
N ARG A 7 -53.57 -58.47 -15.28
CA ARG A 7 -52.23 -57.97 -14.90
C ARG A 7 -51.17 -58.56 -15.83
N PHE A 8 -50.79 -57.80 -16.85
CA PHE A 8 -49.55 -57.96 -17.57
C PHE A 8 -48.40 -57.39 -16.71
N ALA A 9 -47.36 -58.20 -16.49
CA ALA A 9 -46.00 -57.70 -16.30
C ALA A 9 -45.23 -58.00 -17.59
N PRO A 10 -44.32 -57.12 -18.01
CA PRO A 10 -42.94 -57.45 -17.72
C PRO A 10 -42.13 -56.27 -17.17
N ALA A 11 -41.19 -56.61 -16.30
CA ALA A 11 -40.16 -55.74 -15.77
C ALA A 11 -39.29 -55.19 -16.91
N ALA A 12 -39.29 -53.87 -17.09
CA ALA A 12 -38.30 -53.18 -17.90
C ALA A 12 -37.15 -52.69 -16.99
N ALA A 13 -35.95 -53.00 -17.44
CA ALA A 13 -34.69 -52.95 -16.70
C ALA A 13 -34.31 -51.55 -16.20
N ALA A 14 -33.75 -51.55 -14.98
CA ALA A 14 -33.01 -50.45 -14.40
C ALA A 14 -31.62 -50.34 -15.05
N VAL A 15 -31.30 -49.19 -15.63
CA VAL A 15 -29.94 -48.61 -15.66
C VAL A 15 -30.09 -47.10 -15.54
N ALA A 16 -30.24 -46.60 -14.32
CA ALA A 16 -30.08 -45.18 -14.05
C ALA A 16 -28.57 -44.89 -14.05
N PHE A 17 -28.09 -44.32 -15.16
CA PHE A 17 -26.71 -43.89 -15.30
C PHE A 17 -26.51 -42.64 -14.41
N SER A 18 -26.08 -42.85 -13.16
CA SER A 18 -25.65 -41.75 -12.29
C SER A 18 -24.32 -41.20 -12.81
N VAL A 19 -24.40 -40.29 -13.78
CA VAL A 19 -23.29 -39.38 -14.08
C VAL A 19 -23.15 -38.46 -12.87
N VAL A 20 -22.29 -38.85 -11.93
CA VAL A 20 -21.74 -37.90 -10.97
C VAL A 20 -20.86 -36.97 -11.79
N ALA A 21 -21.44 -35.84 -12.21
CA ALA A 21 -20.68 -34.76 -12.78
C ALA A 21 -19.69 -34.30 -11.71
N PHE A 22 -18.42 -34.68 -11.86
CA PHE A 22 -17.32 -34.05 -11.18
C PHE A 22 -17.18 -32.65 -11.79
N ALA A 23 -18.07 -31.75 -11.40
CA ALA A 23 -17.86 -30.33 -11.59
C ALA A 23 -16.63 -30.00 -10.75
N GLY A 24 -15.45 -29.97 -11.38
CA GLY A 24 -14.26 -29.43 -10.75
C GLY A 24 -14.64 -28.05 -10.22
N ALA A 25 -14.43 -27.83 -8.92
CA ALA A 25 -14.68 -26.54 -8.31
C ALA A 25 -13.87 -25.51 -9.10
N ALA A 26 -14.55 -24.71 -9.92
CA ALA A 26 -13.97 -23.50 -10.46
C ALA A 26 -13.67 -22.62 -9.24
N ASN A 27 -12.40 -22.55 -8.85
CA ASN A 27 -11.98 -21.61 -7.81
C ASN A 27 -12.29 -20.20 -8.35
N ALA A 28 -13.26 -19.53 -7.72
CA ALA A 28 -13.58 -18.16 -8.08
C ALA A 28 -12.34 -17.30 -7.85
N GLN A 29 -11.97 -16.54 -8.88
CA GLN A 29 -10.85 -15.61 -8.83
C GLN A 29 -11.07 -14.60 -7.70
N GLN A 30 -10.08 -14.43 -6.84
CA GLN A 30 -10.16 -13.53 -5.69
C GLN A 30 -9.64 -12.14 -6.11
N GLU A 31 -10.49 -11.12 -5.99
CA GLU A 31 -10.08 -9.74 -6.27
C GLU A 31 -9.26 -9.15 -5.11
N VAL A 32 -8.13 -8.55 -5.44
CA VAL A 32 -7.28 -7.75 -4.54
C VAL A 32 -7.45 -6.30 -4.93
N LYS A 33 -8.21 -5.53 -4.15
CA LYS A 33 -8.28 -4.07 -4.30
C LYS A 33 -7.01 -3.47 -3.72
N LEU A 34 -6.24 -2.80 -4.57
CA LEU A 34 -4.97 -2.20 -4.23
C LEU A 34 -5.06 -0.68 -4.33
N GLY A 35 -5.09 0.00 -3.18
CA GLY A 35 -5.13 1.46 -3.11
C GLY A 35 -3.76 2.08 -2.87
N TYR A 36 -3.44 3.17 -3.57
CA TYR A 36 -2.22 3.95 -3.31
C TYR A 36 -2.34 5.41 -3.77
N ALA A 37 -1.56 6.29 -3.14
CA ALA A 37 -1.73 7.75 -3.27
C ALA A 37 -1.23 8.33 -4.61
N LEU A 38 -0.28 7.66 -5.27
CA LEU A 38 0.37 8.18 -6.47
C LEU A 38 -0.25 7.63 -7.76
N ALA A 39 0.08 8.24 -8.90
CA ALA A 39 -0.39 7.79 -10.21
C ALA A 39 0.23 6.45 -10.61
N THR A 40 -0.39 5.74 -11.57
CA THR A 40 0.11 4.47 -12.11
C THR A 40 1.49 4.57 -12.77
N THR A 41 1.87 5.75 -13.24
CA THR A 41 3.18 6.01 -13.86
C THR A 41 4.27 6.36 -12.85
N SER A 42 3.96 6.39 -11.55
CA SER A 42 4.94 6.62 -10.48
C SER A 42 5.63 5.31 -10.08
N HIS A 43 6.65 5.42 -9.23
CA HIS A 43 7.32 4.27 -8.62
C HIS A 43 6.37 3.38 -7.81
N TYR A 44 5.32 3.93 -7.19
CA TYR A 44 4.26 3.13 -6.56
C TYR A 44 3.50 2.29 -7.58
N GLY A 45 3.18 2.87 -8.74
CA GLY A 45 2.51 2.17 -9.81
C GLY A 45 3.38 1.05 -10.40
N VAL A 46 4.67 1.30 -10.56
CA VAL A 46 5.65 0.28 -10.99
C VAL A 46 5.72 -0.88 -9.98
N ALA A 47 5.82 -0.57 -8.68
CA ALA A 47 5.83 -1.60 -7.62
C ALA A 47 4.52 -2.40 -7.59
N ALA A 48 3.37 -1.73 -7.69
CA ALA A 48 2.05 -2.36 -7.73
C ALA A 48 1.90 -3.30 -8.93
N GLN A 49 2.28 -2.83 -10.12
CA GLN A 49 2.23 -3.64 -11.34
C GLN A 49 3.16 -4.86 -11.21
N LYS A 50 4.38 -4.67 -10.70
CA LYS A 50 5.30 -5.78 -10.56
C LYS A 50 4.82 -6.82 -9.55
N TRP A 51 4.24 -6.36 -8.44
CA TRP A 51 3.66 -7.25 -7.44
C TRP A 51 2.47 -8.03 -8.01
N GLN A 52 1.58 -7.38 -8.75
CA GLN A 52 0.50 -8.03 -9.48
C GLN A 52 1.02 -9.14 -10.39
N GLU A 53 2.00 -8.84 -11.26
CA GLU A 53 2.59 -9.82 -12.19
C GLU A 53 3.11 -11.06 -11.47
N ILE A 54 3.84 -10.87 -10.37
CA ILE A 54 4.40 -11.97 -9.58
C ILE A 54 3.29 -12.78 -8.92
N VAL A 55 2.32 -12.13 -8.28
CA VAL A 55 1.23 -12.85 -7.58
C VAL A 55 0.37 -13.62 -8.58
N GLU A 56 0.00 -13.02 -9.70
CA GLU A 56 -0.79 -13.71 -10.73
C GLU A 56 -0.03 -14.92 -11.29
N ALA A 57 1.28 -14.81 -11.53
CA ALA A 57 2.11 -15.92 -11.99
C ALA A 57 2.27 -17.04 -10.95
N GLU A 58 2.62 -16.70 -9.72
CA GLU A 58 2.89 -17.66 -8.63
C GLU A 58 1.61 -18.30 -8.07
N THR A 59 0.44 -17.76 -8.42
CA THR A 59 -0.84 -18.27 -7.93
C THR A 59 -1.73 -18.84 -9.02
N ASP A 60 -1.20 -19.04 -10.24
CA ASP A 60 -1.95 -19.54 -11.40
C ASP A 60 -3.22 -18.71 -11.66
N GLY A 61 -3.12 -17.39 -11.50
CA GLY A 61 -4.23 -16.45 -11.68
C GLY A 61 -5.34 -16.55 -10.63
N ARG A 62 -5.12 -17.23 -9.48
CA ARG A 62 -6.13 -17.29 -8.40
C ARG A 62 -6.48 -15.92 -7.84
N PHE A 63 -5.53 -14.99 -7.80
CA PHE A 63 -5.76 -13.60 -7.43
C PHE A 63 -5.74 -12.71 -8.66
N VAL A 64 -6.60 -11.70 -8.69
CA VAL A 64 -6.50 -10.60 -9.65
C VAL A 64 -6.55 -9.25 -8.99
N PHE A 65 -5.85 -8.30 -9.58
CA PHE A 65 -5.67 -6.99 -8.98
C PHE A 65 -6.61 -5.97 -9.60
N ARG A 66 -7.19 -5.15 -8.74
CA ARG A 66 -7.91 -3.94 -9.13
C ARG A 66 -7.23 -2.74 -8.47
N HIS A 67 -6.54 -1.94 -9.28
CA HIS A 67 -5.79 -0.78 -8.78
C HIS A 67 -6.70 0.43 -8.60
N PHE A 68 -6.49 1.15 -7.50
CA PHE A 68 -7.09 2.43 -7.19
C PHE A 68 -5.98 3.47 -6.94
N PRO A 69 -5.34 3.96 -8.03
CA PRO A 69 -4.25 4.93 -7.95
C PRO A 69 -4.77 6.33 -7.59
N SER A 70 -3.85 7.27 -7.41
CA SER A 70 -4.14 8.70 -7.24
C SER A 70 -5.13 8.97 -6.11
N SER A 71 -5.00 8.24 -5.00
CA SER A 71 -5.92 8.33 -3.84
C SER A 71 -7.39 8.03 -4.19
N GLY A 72 -7.64 7.13 -5.16
CA GLY A 72 -9.00 6.74 -5.58
C GLY A 72 -9.87 6.12 -4.48
N LEU A 73 -9.27 5.70 -3.36
CA LEU A 73 -9.95 5.18 -2.16
C LEU A 73 -9.76 6.06 -0.91
N GLY A 74 -9.14 7.24 -1.05
CA GLY A 74 -8.77 8.11 0.07
C GLY A 74 -7.25 8.36 0.17
N GLY A 75 -6.86 9.12 1.21
CA GLY A 75 -5.45 9.31 1.56
C GLY A 75 -4.83 8.03 2.14
N GLU A 76 -3.52 8.06 2.37
CA GLU A 76 -2.80 6.86 2.84
C GLU A 76 -3.34 6.35 4.19
N ARG A 77 -3.73 7.26 5.11
CA ARG A 77 -4.28 6.88 6.42
C ARG A 77 -5.61 6.15 6.27
N GLU A 78 -6.53 6.71 5.46
CA GLU A 78 -7.85 6.12 5.24
C GLU A 78 -7.76 4.75 4.57
N VAL A 79 -6.81 4.55 3.65
CA VAL A 79 -6.64 3.25 2.99
C VAL A 79 -6.04 2.21 3.95
N ILE A 80 -5.12 2.58 4.84
CA ILE A 80 -4.61 1.67 5.89
C ILE A 80 -5.75 1.21 6.81
N GLU A 81 -6.60 2.14 7.27
CA GLU A 81 -7.80 1.82 8.05
C GLU A 81 -8.74 0.90 7.25
N GLY A 82 -8.89 1.15 5.94
CA GLY A 82 -9.63 0.29 5.03
C GLY A 82 -9.11 -1.15 4.95
N VAL A 83 -7.78 -1.33 5.03
CA VAL A 83 -7.12 -2.65 5.11
C VAL A 83 -7.39 -3.32 6.47
N GLN A 84 -7.26 -2.60 7.58
CA GLN A 84 -7.60 -3.13 8.91
C GLN A 84 -9.07 -3.60 9.00
N LEU A 85 -9.97 -2.87 8.35
CA LEU A 85 -11.40 -3.22 8.28
C LEU A 85 -11.72 -4.29 7.24
N GLY A 86 -10.77 -4.69 6.40
CA GLY A 86 -10.95 -5.69 5.34
C GLY A 86 -11.81 -5.20 4.16
N THR A 87 -11.98 -3.89 4.00
CA THR A 87 -12.71 -3.29 2.86
C THR A 87 -11.83 -3.16 1.61
N VAL A 88 -10.53 -3.06 1.83
CA VAL A 88 -9.46 -3.02 0.83
C VAL A 88 -8.47 -4.13 1.18
N GLU A 89 -8.02 -4.90 0.20
CA GLU A 89 -7.17 -6.06 0.48
C GLU A 89 -5.69 -5.68 0.65
N ALA A 90 -5.21 -4.60 0.01
CA ALA A 90 -3.82 -4.17 0.12
C ALA A 90 -3.60 -2.68 -0.19
N THR A 91 -2.45 -2.14 0.27
CA THR A 91 -2.04 -0.76 0.00
C THR A 91 -0.52 -0.61 -0.09
N ILE A 92 -0.07 0.42 -0.82
CA ILE A 92 1.31 0.91 -0.82
C ILE A 92 1.30 2.32 -0.23
N VAL A 93 2.05 2.53 0.85
CA VAL A 93 2.00 3.75 1.66
C VAL A 93 3.39 4.18 2.12
N SER A 94 3.53 5.46 2.46
CA SER A 94 4.79 6.03 2.93
C SER A 94 5.04 5.75 4.42
N SER A 95 6.32 5.67 4.81
CA SER A 95 6.77 5.51 6.21
C SER A 95 6.15 6.53 7.17
N GLY A 96 5.97 7.76 6.69
CA GLY A 96 5.43 8.83 7.51
C GLY A 96 4.02 8.56 8.00
N THR A 97 3.15 8.04 7.13
CA THR A 97 1.78 7.68 7.52
C THR A 97 1.77 6.47 8.46
N LEU A 98 2.68 5.50 8.24
CA LEU A 98 2.78 4.28 9.06
C LEU A 98 3.06 4.58 10.54
N SER A 99 3.75 5.69 10.84
CA SER A 99 4.10 6.06 12.23
C SER A 99 2.89 6.30 13.14
N ASN A 100 1.71 6.57 12.57
CA ASN A 100 0.46 6.71 13.32
C ASN A 100 -0.10 5.36 13.80
N PHE A 101 0.31 4.25 13.17
CA PHE A 101 -0.14 2.90 13.48
C PHE A 101 0.94 2.11 14.21
N VAL A 102 2.19 2.17 13.73
CA VAL A 102 3.36 1.52 14.33
C VAL A 102 4.42 2.60 14.59
N PRO A 103 4.46 3.19 15.79
CA PRO A 103 5.35 4.33 16.11
C PRO A 103 6.83 4.08 15.81
N GLU A 104 7.27 2.82 15.88
CA GLU A 104 8.65 2.39 15.59
C GLU A 104 9.07 2.71 14.15
N THR A 105 8.16 2.78 13.18
CA THR A 105 8.51 3.17 11.80
C THR A 105 9.00 4.60 11.71
N GLY A 106 8.65 5.45 12.69
CA GLY A 106 9.09 6.84 12.76
C GLY A 106 10.61 6.99 12.90
N VAL A 107 11.33 5.94 13.31
CA VAL A 107 12.80 5.96 13.33
C VAL A 107 13.39 6.24 11.95
N PHE A 108 12.75 5.75 10.88
CA PHE A 108 13.22 5.91 9.51
C PHE A 108 12.97 7.31 8.93
N ASP A 109 12.13 8.10 9.59
CA ASP A 109 11.79 9.47 9.20
C ASP A 109 12.67 10.52 9.89
N ILE A 110 13.67 10.10 10.67
CA ILE A 110 14.66 11.00 11.29
C ILE A 110 15.49 11.68 10.18
N PRO A 111 15.51 13.02 10.10
CA PRO A 111 16.25 13.74 9.07
C PRO A 111 17.74 13.36 9.06
N PHE A 112 18.28 13.14 7.86
CA PHE A 112 19.70 12.79 7.62
C PHE A 112 20.18 11.48 8.26
N LEU A 113 19.26 10.60 8.71
CA LEU A 113 19.63 9.29 9.27
C LEU A 113 20.35 8.39 8.25
N PHE A 114 19.83 8.34 7.02
CA PHE A 114 20.41 7.54 5.94
C PHE A 114 21.36 8.38 5.09
N ARG A 115 22.56 7.84 4.84
CA ARG A 115 23.62 8.47 4.05
C ARG A 115 23.31 8.48 2.55
N ASP A 116 22.72 7.38 2.07
CA ASP A 116 22.38 7.13 0.68
C ASP A 116 21.34 6.00 0.61
N LEU A 117 20.82 5.73 -0.60
CA LEU A 117 19.81 4.69 -0.83
C LEU A 117 20.33 3.29 -0.50
N LYS A 118 21.61 3.00 -0.75
CA LYS A 118 22.21 1.69 -0.43
C LYS A 118 22.19 1.44 1.07
N HIS A 119 22.52 2.45 1.87
CA HIS A 119 22.45 2.40 3.32
C HIS A 119 21.02 2.17 3.79
N ALA A 120 20.04 2.91 3.24
CA ALA A 120 18.63 2.75 3.58
C ALA A 120 18.13 1.33 3.28
N ARG A 121 18.34 0.83 2.05
CA ARG A 121 17.96 -0.53 1.64
C ARG A 121 18.60 -1.60 2.53
N THR A 122 19.90 -1.49 2.81
CA THR A 122 20.61 -2.46 3.68
C THR A 122 20.01 -2.53 5.09
N VAL A 123 19.56 -1.39 5.64
CA VAL A 123 18.95 -1.35 6.98
C VAL A 123 17.52 -1.89 6.96
N LEU A 124 16.72 -1.52 5.94
CA LEU A 124 15.33 -1.94 5.80
C LEU A 124 15.19 -3.42 5.44
N ASP A 125 16.05 -3.94 4.57
CA ASP A 125 16.09 -5.35 4.21
C ASP A 125 16.81 -6.20 5.27
N GLY A 126 17.56 -5.54 6.16
CA GLY A 126 18.30 -6.17 7.25
C GLY A 126 17.44 -6.41 8.50
N PRO A 127 18.06 -6.94 9.58
CA PRO A 127 17.35 -7.33 10.80
C PRO A 127 16.52 -6.21 11.44
N ILE A 128 16.96 -4.95 11.30
CA ILE A 128 16.26 -3.79 11.86
C ILE A 128 14.91 -3.59 11.17
N GLY A 129 14.90 -3.50 9.84
CA GLY A 129 13.65 -3.32 9.11
C GLY A 129 12.75 -4.55 9.21
N GLN A 130 13.31 -5.76 9.21
CA GLN A 130 12.52 -6.98 9.38
C GLN A 130 11.86 -7.07 10.77
N ASP A 131 12.54 -6.67 11.86
CA ASP A 131 11.94 -6.63 13.20
C ASP A 131 10.77 -5.63 13.31
N ILE A 132 10.84 -4.52 12.57
CA ILE A 132 9.76 -3.53 12.54
C ILE A 132 8.57 -4.04 11.73
N LEU A 133 8.79 -4.81 10.64
CA LEU A 133 7.67 -5.42 9.88
C LEU A 133 6.82 -6.34 10.77
N THR A 134 7.43 -7.06 11.71
CA THR A 134 6.67 -7.94 12.62
C THR A 134 5.78 -7.18 13.61
N LYS A 135 5.98 -5.86 13.79
CA LYS A 135 5.16 -5.06 14.71
C LYS A 135 3.78 -4.77 14.13
N PHE A 136 3.62 -4.83 12.81
CA PHE A 136 2.34 -4.59 12.13
C PHE A 136 1.26 -5.60 12.51
N ASP A 137 1.64 -6.84 12.83
CA ASP A 137 0.69 -7.87 13.26
C ASP A 137 -0.11 -7.44 14.49
N SER A 138 0.52 -6.66 15.39
CA SER A 138 -0.13 -6.15 16.61
C SER A 138 -1.25 -5.14 16.36
N VAL A 139 -1.27 -4.54 15.17
CA VAL A 139 -2.28 -3.58 14.73
C VAL A 139 -3.17 -4.15 13.63
N GLY A 140 -3.20 -5.47 13.47
CA GLY A 140 -4.08 -6.13 12.49
C GLY A 140 -3.70 -5.86 11.03
N LEU A 141 -2.41 -5.59 10.78
CA LEU A 141 -1.86 -5.38 9.44
C LEU A 141 -0.75 -6.41 9.20
N VAL A 142 -0.61 -6.88 7.97
CA VAL A 142 0.52 -7.71 7.57
C VAL A 142 1.41 -6.88 6.64
N ALA A 143 2.61 -6.56 7.10
CA ALA A 143 3.57 -5.81 6.30
C ALA A 143 4.44 -6.76 5.48
N LEU A 144 4.25 -6.76 4.16
CA LEU A 144 4.87 -7.74 3.25
C LEU A 144 6.35 -7.45 2.98
N ALA A 145 6.68 -6.18 2.74
CA ALA A 145 8.03 -5.76 2.39
C ALA A 145 8.18 -4.24 2.56
N TRP A 146 9.43 -3.78 2.62
CA TRP A 146 9.76 -2.37 2.48
C TRP A 146 9.82 -1.98 1.00
N GLY A 147 9.22 -0.83 0.68
CA GLY A 147 9.39 -0.15 -0.61
C GLY A 147 10.23 1.11 -0.47
N GLU A 148 10.52 1.76 -1.59
CA GLU A 148 11.31 3.00 -1.62
C GLU A 148 10.52 4.15 -2.25
N GLN A 149 10.46 5.29 -1.55
CA GLN A 149 9.96 6.57 -2.06
C GLN A 149 11.08 7.50 -2.54
N GLY A 150 12.29 7.32 -2.03
CA GLY A 150 13.43 8.23 -2.22
C GLY A 150 13.59 9.27 -1.12
N PHE A 151 14.60 10.12 -1.26
CA PHE A 151 14.87 11.22 -0.33
C PHE A 151 13.94 12.42 -0.58
N ARG A 152 13.63 13.15 0.50
CA ARG A 152 12.72 14.30 0.45
C ARG A 152 13.47 15.57 0.14
N HIS A 153 12.94 16.36 -0.79
CA HIS A 153 13.45 17.68 -1.13
C HIS A 153 12.43 18.76 -0.77
N ILE A 154 12.92 19.88 -0.23
CA ILE A 154 12.06 21.03 0.08
C ILE A 154 11.93 21.88 -1.18
N THR A 155 10.70 22.16 -1.60
CA THR A 155 10.43 23.10 -2.70
C THR A 155 9.44 24.16 -2.26
N ASN A 156 9.59 25.38 -2.77
CA ASN A 156 8.71 26.50 -2.46
C ASN A 156 8.65 27.48 -3.63
N ASN A 157 7.70 28.40 -3.62
CA ASN A 157 7.51 29.41 -4.66
C ASN A 157 8.05 30.80 -4.28
N ARG A 158 8.75 30.95 -3.15
CA ARG A 158 9.21 32.23 -2.60
C ARG A 158 10.68 32.50 -2.87
N ASN A 159 11.56 31.56 -2.52
CA ASN A 159 13.01 31.74 -2.61
C ASN A 159 13.73 30.41 -2.84
N ALA A 160 14.94 30.50 -3.40
CA ALA A 160 15.87 29.38 -3.39
C ALA A 160 16.27 29.05 -1.93
N ILE A 161 16.51 27.77 -1.66
CA ILE A 161 16.98 27.29 -0.35
C ILE A 161 18.41 26.79 -0.54
N ALA A 162 19.39 27.50 0.02
CA ALA A 162 20.80 27.11 0.00
C ALA A 162 21.34 26.84 1.41
N SER A 163 20.66 27.33 2.44
CA SER A 163 21.01 27.17 3.85
C SER A 163 19.77 26.95 4.71
N PRO A 164 19.90 26.38 5.92
CA PRO A 164 18.79 26.24 6.86
C PRO A 164 18.13 27.57 7.26
N ALA A 165 18.80 28.72 7.11
CA ALA A 165 18.20 30.02 7.39
C ALA A 165 17.11 30.39 6.35
N ASP A 166 17.21 29.87 5.13
CA ASP A 166 16.32 30.21 4.02
C ASP A 166 14.93 29.58 4.14
N VAL A 167 14.76 28.61 5.06
CA VAL A 167 13.45 28.02 5.38
C VAL A 167 12.67 28.82 6.42
N ALA A 168 13.30 29.81 7.07
CA ALA A 168 12.65 30.61 8.10
C ALA A 168 11.43 31.37 7.56
N GLY A 169 10.27 31.14 8.17
CA GLY A 169 9.01 31.78 7.76
C GLY A 169 8.36 31.18 6.50
N LEU A 170 8.86 30.05 5.97
CA LEU A 170 8.18 29.28 4.93
C LEU A 170 7.11 28.37 5.54
N LYS A 171 5.88 28.46 5.04
CA LYS A 171 4.78 27.58 5.44
C LYS A 171 4.94 26.23 4.76
N LEU A 172 5.60 25.28 5.41
CA LEU A 172 5.86 23.96 4.85
C LEU A 172 4.70 23.00 5.12
N ARG A 173 4.14 22.39 4.07
CA ARG A 173 3.26 21.23 4.22
C ARG A 173 4.11 20.01 4.59
N THR A 174 3.78 19.36 5.71
CA THR A 174 4.33 18.06 6.11
C THR A 174 3.27 16.96 6.01
N MET A 175 3.70 15.71 6.01
CA MET A 175 2.78 14.59 6.28
C MET A 175 2.40 14.58 7.77
N GLU A 176 1.37 13.80 8.11
CA GLU A 176 0.92 13.52 9.48
C GLU A 176 1.94 12.64 10.23
N ASN A 177 3.16 13.14 10.40
CA ASN A 177 4.21 12.47 11.16
C ASN A 177 4.81 13.46 12.19
N PRO A 178 4.74 13.15 13.50
CA PRO A 178 5.32 13.99 14.56
C PRO A 178 6.81 14.30 14.37
N ILE A 179 7.60 13.38 13.81
CA ILE A 179 9.03 13.56 13.53
C ILE A 179 9.25 14.62 12.45
N HIS A 180 8.51 14.57 11.35
CA HIS A 180 8.59 15.60 10.31
C HIS A 180 8.12 16.96 10.82
N ILE A 181 7.02 16.99 11.59
CA ILE A 181 6.52 18.23 12.18
C ILE A 181 7.58 18.83 13.12
N THR A 182 8.18 18.01 13.98
CA THR A 182 9.24 18.47 14.90
C THR A 182 10.48 18.95 14.16
N ALA A 183 10.86 18.29 13.06
CA ALA A 183 12.02 18.68 12.25
C ALA A 183 11.85 20.06 11.60
N PHE A 184 10.62 20.47 11.26
CA PHE A 184 10.34 21.72 10.55
C PHE A 184 9.66 22.80 11.42
N GLN A 185 9.39 22.54 12.70
CA GLN A 185 8.90 23.55 13.63
C GLN A 185 10.05 24.42 14.15
N PRO A 186 10.05 25.75 13.88
CA PRO A 186 10.98 26.65 14.52
C PRO A 186 10.42 27.05 15.88
N ASP A 187 11.09 26.64 16.97
CA ASP A 187 10.82 27.08 18.35
C ASP A 187 9.37 26.89 18.86
N LYS A 188 9.20 26.09 19.91
CA LYS A 188 7.90 25.81 20.55
C LYS A 188 7.17 27.05 21.10
N SER A 189 7.78 28.25 21.06
CA SER A 189 7.16 29.51 21.49
C SER A 189 6.18 30.14 20.48
N ARG A 190 5.99 29.59 19.28
CA ARG A 190 5.08 30.14 18.24
C ARG A 190 4.12 29.07 17.70
N SER A 191 3.02 28.86 18.44
CA SER A 191 2.02 27.80 18.29
C SER A 191 1.13 27.82 17.02
N GLU A 192 1.31 28.70 16.05
CA GLU A 192 0.34 28.90 14.95
C GLU A 192 0.85 28.48 13.55
N TYR A 193 1.60 27.39 13.44
CA TYR A 193 2.26 27.05 12.15
C TYR A 193 1.88 25.72 11.50
N CYS A 194 1.11 24.87 12.16
CA CYS A 194 0.72 23.57 11.63
C CYS A 194 -0.78 23.30 11.82
N ASP A 195 -1.62 24.11 11.18
CA ASP A 195 -3.01 23.71 10.91
C ASP A 195 -3.08 23.11 9.50
N GLU A 196 -3.89 22.06 9.35
CA GLU A 196 -4.21 21.40 8.08
C GLU A 196 -4.52 22.43 7.00
N LEU A 197 -3.62 22.60 6.03
CA LEU A 197 -3.83 23.53 4.94
C LEU A 197 -4.74 22.89 3.87
N PRO A 198 -5.84 23.59 3.47
CA PRO A 198 -6.50 23.32 2.21
C PRO A 198 -5.49 23.44 1.06
N SER A 199 -5.73 22.70 -0.03
CA SER A 199 -4.87 22.49 -1.20
C SER A 199 -4.37 23.74 -1.97
N THR A 200 -4.57 24.95 -1.44
CA THR A 200 -4.40 26.23 -2.16
C THR A 200 -3.21 27.08 -1.70
N GLY A 201 -2.45 26.70 -0.67
CA GLY A 201 -1.19 27.36 -0.28
C GLY A 201 0.05 26.60 -0.77
N ARG A 202 0.60 26.94 -1.94
CA ARG A 202 1.68 26.19 -2.59
C ARG A 202 3.05 26.39 -1.93
N THR A 203 3.40 25.51 -0.99
CA THR A 203 4.78 25.14 -0.67
C THR A 203 4.77 23.65 -0.35
N ILE A 204 5.45 22.87 -1.17
CA ILE A 204 5.31 21.41 -1.25
C ILE A 204 6.69 20.83 -0.98
N MET A 205 6.85 19.97 0.02
CA MET A 205 7.95 19.01 -0.04
C MET A 205 7.64 18.07 -1.20
N VAL A 206 8.33 18.30 -2.32
CA VAL A 206 8.17 17.48 -3.52
C VAL A 206 9.14 16.32 -3.37
N PHE A 207 8.61 15.12 -3.55
CA PHE A 207 9.44 13.96 -3.82
C PHE A 207 10.06 14.17 -5.18
N ASP A 208 11.38 14.30 -5.24
CA ASP A 208 12.05 14.31 -6.53
C ASP A 208 12.04 12.87 -7.07
N LEU A 209 11.27 12.66 -8.13
CA LEU A 209 11.18 11.39 -8.86
C LEU A 209 12.32 11.26 -9.89
N GLU A 210 13.19 12.25 -10.03
CA GLU A 210 14.29 12.25 -11.00
C GLU A 210 15.62 11.87 -10.34
N THR A 211 15.78 10.59 -10.03
CA THR A 211 17.12 9.98 -10.05
C THR A 211 17.15 8.80 -11.01
N PRO A 212 18.23 8.59 -11.81
CA PRO A 212 18.34 7.52 -12.81
C PRO A 212 18.24 6.07 -12.27
N ALA A 213 18.03 5.91 -10.96
CA ALA A 213 18.12 4.65 -10.22
C ALA A 213 16.99 3.65 -10.50
N PHE A 214 15.96 4.03 -11.26
CA PHE A 214 14.90 3.11 -11.69
C PHE A 214 15.28 2.24 -12.90
N ARG A 215 16.45 2.46 -13.52
CA ARG A 215 16.95 1.61 -14.60
C ARG A 215 17.60 0.32 -14.11
N ASP A 216 18.02 0.28 -12.85
CA ASP A 216 18.83 -0.78 -12.27
C ASP A 216 18.17 -1.36 -11.01
N ILE A 217 16.89 -1.77 -11.10
CA ILE A 217 16.34 -2.75 -10.16
C ILE A 217 16.94 -4.11 -10.57
N PRO A 218 17.88 -4.68 -9.81
CA PRO A 218 18.35 -6.04 -10.08
C PRO A 218 17.25 -7.00 -9.65
N LEU A 219 17.04 -8.03 -10.47
CA LEU A 219 16.18 -9.20 -10.22
C LEU A 219 16.46 -9.85 -8.86
#